data_AF-A0A0G1FFU7-F1
#
_entry.id   AF-A0A0G1FFU7-F1
#
_cell.length_a   1.000
_cell.length_b   1.000
_cell.length_c   1.000
_cell.angle_alpha   90.00
_cell.angle_beta   90.00
_cell.angle_gamma   90.00
#
_symmetry.space_group_name_H-M   'P 1'
#
loop_
_entity.id
_entity.type
_entity.pdbx_description
1 polymer ?
#
loop_
_entity_poly.entity_id
_entity_poly.type
_entity_poly.pdbx_seq_one_letter_code
_entity_poly.pdbx_strand_id
1 'polypeptide(L)'
;MSSLAAVFDNPLAGDPDLYTLLGLILQSAVYILFPIVVLMIVYTGFLFVSAQGNASKLEEARRALLWTVIGALIILGSWALAEAIRATVNNIAGNP
;
A
#
# COMPACT_ATOMS: atom_id res chain seq x y z
N MET A 1 -37.59 12.27 -19.74
CA MET A 1 -37.29 12.00 -18.32
C MET A 1 -36.92 10.54 -18.18
N SER A 2 -35.73 10.18 -18.66
CA SER A 2 -35.20 8.81 -18.64
C SER A 2 -34.31 8.68 -17.41
N SER A 3 -34.76 7.79 -16.53
CA SER A 3 -34.18 7.32 -15.27
C SER A 3 -32.71 7.64 -15.01
N LEU A 4 -32.48 8.20 -13.82
CA LEU A 4 -31.27 8.11 -13.01
C LEU A 4 -30.86 6.64 -12.83
N ALA A 5 -30.33 6.01 -13.88
CA ALA A 5 -29.54 4.82 -13.72
C ALA A 5 -28.21 5.29 -13.16
N ALA A 6 -28.01 5.14 -11.85
CA ALA A 6 -26.66 5.11 -11.32
C ALA A 6 -25.97 3.94 -12.04
N VAL A 7 -25.19 4.26 -13.07
CA VAL A 7 -24.25 3.32 -13.67
C VAL A 7 -23.25 3.04 -12.58
N PHE A 8 -23.49 1.98 -11.80
CA PHE A 8 -22.46 1.43 -10.96
C PHE A 8 -21.47 0.82 -11.93
N ASP A 9 -20.38 1.53 -12.18
CA ASP A 9 -19.20 0.96 -12.81
C ASP A 9 -18.78 -0.19 -11.90
N ASN A 10 -19.15 -1.41 -12.31
CA ASN A 10 -18.74 -2.61 -11.63
C ASN A 10 -17.21 -2.55 -11.62
N PRO A 11 -16.55 -2.45 -10.45
CA PRO A 11 -15.09 -2.44 -10.39
C PRO A 11 -14.49 -3.77 -10.87
N LEU A 12 -15.36 -4.74 -11.16
CA LEU A 12 -15.08 -6.04 -11.77
C LEU A 12 -15.59 -6.14 -13.23
N ALA A 13 -15.86 -5.03 -13.93
CA ALA A 13 -16.43 -5.04 -15.28
C ALA A 13 -15.49 -5.74 -16.29
N GLY A 14 -15.63 -7.06 -16.42
CA GLY A 14 -14.85 -7.95 -17.28
C GLY A 14 -14.90 -9.41 -16.80
N ASP A 15 -14.06 -10.26 -17.39
CA ASP A 15 -13.87 -11.65 -16.96
C ASP A 15 -13.23 -11.69 -15.55
N PRO A 16 -13.84 -12.38 -14.57
CA PRO A 16 -13.38 -12.39 -13.18
C PRO A 16 -12.11 -13.25 -13.04
N ASP A 17 -10.97 -12.66 -13.38
CA ASP A 17 -9.67 -13.24 -13.12
C ASP A 17 -9.19 -12.89 -11.70
N LEU A 18 -8.56 -13.86 -11.04
CA LEU A 18 -8.02 -13.72 -9.69
C LEU A 18 -6.99 -12.57 -9.61
N TYR A 19 -6.26 -12.31 -10.69
CA TYR A 19 -5.30 -11.20 -10.76
C TYR A 19 -5.95 -9.83 -10.74
N THR A 20 -7.07 -9.67 -11.45
CA THR A 20 -7.81 -8.41 -11.47
C THR A 20 -8.38 -8.10 -10.09
N LEU A 21 -8.90 -9.12 -9.40
CA LEU A 21 -9.35 -9.00 -8.01
C LEU A 21 -8.21 -8.61 -7.06
N LEU A 22 -7.07 -9.29 -7.17
CA LEU A 22 -5.88 -8.99 -6.36
C LEU A 22 -5.37 -7.57 -6.63
N GLY A 23 -5.28 -7.16 -7.89
CA GLY A 23 -4.85 -5.82 -8.30
C GLY A 23 -5.76 -4.73 -7.74
N LEU A 24 -7.09 -4.94 -7.77
CA LEU A 24 -8.06 -4.01 -7.22
C LEU A 24 -7.92 -3.87 -5.69
N ILE A 25 -7.78 -4.99 -4.98
CA ILE A 25 -7.57 -4.99 -3.52
C ILE A 25 -6.27 -4.27 -3.18
N LEU A 26 -5.16 -4.58 -3.87
CA LEU A 26 -3.87 -3.94 -3.67
C LEU A 26 -3.92 -2.44 -3.94
N GLN A 27 -4.53 -2.02 -5.05
CA GLN A 27 -4.67 -0.61 -5.39
C GLN A 27 -5.50 0.14 -4.35
N SER A 28 -6.61 -0.46 -3.89
CA SER A 28 -7.45 0.12 -2.83
C SER A 28 -6.68 0.25 -1.50
N ALA A 29 -5.88 -0.76 -1.15
CA ALA A 29 -5.06 -0.76 0.05
C ALA A 29 -3.98 0.33 -0.02
N VAL A 30 -3.27 0.46 -1.14
CA VAL A 30 -2.24 1.50 -1.35
C VAL A 30 -2.84 2.90 -1.26
N TYR A 31 -4.03 3.11 -1.82
CA TYR A 31 -4.71 4.40 -1.77
C TYR A 31 -4.99 4.86 -0.32
N ILE A 32 -5.33 3.94 0.56
CA ILE A 32 -5.60 4.21 1.98
C ILE A 32 -4.29 4.29 2.79
N LEU A 33 -3.32 3.42 2.50
CA LEU A 33 -2.05 3.36 3.25
C LEU A 33 -1.12 4.53 2.95
N PHE A 34 -1.15 5.08 1.74
CA PHE A 34 -0.28 6.18 1.36
C PHE A 34 -0.41 7.41 2.28
N PRO A 35 -1.60 7.97 2.53
CA PRO A 35 -1.74 9.09 3.47
C PRO A 35 -1.35 8.71 4.91
N ILE A 36 -1.59 7.46 5.33
CA ILE A 36 -1.18 6.99 6.66
C ILE A 36 0.34 7.03 6.82
N VAL A 37 1.08 6.59 5.81
CA VAL A 37 2.55 6.65 5.84
C VAL A 37 3.06 8.07 5.91
N VAL A 38 2.45 9.00 5.17
CA VAL A 38 2.81 10.43 5.25
C VAL A 38 2.62 10.96 6.69
N LEU A 39 1.49 10.63 7.33
CA LEU A 39 1.23 11.02 8.72
C LEU A 39 2.25 10.42 9.70
N MET A 40 2.62 9.15 9.50
CA MET A 40 3.64 8.46 10.31
C MET A 40 5.02 9.10 10.17
N ILE A 41 5.40 9.55 8.97
CA ILE A 41 6.65 10.28 8.74
C ILE A 41 6.66 11.62 9.50
N VAL A 42 5.56 12.37 9.46
CA VAL A 42 5.44 13.64 10.20
C VAL A 42 5.49 13.39 11.71
N TYR A 43 4.78 12.38 12.20
CA TYR A 43 4.75 12.01 13.62
C TYR A 43 6.14 11.61 14.13
N THR A 44 6.85 10.76 13.38
CA THR A 44 8.22 10.35 13.75
C THR A 44 9.20 11.52 13.71
N GLY A 45 9.06 12.44 12.77
CA GLY A 45 9.81 13.70 12.76
C GLY A 45 9.59 14.53 14.02
N PHE A 46 8.34 14.67 14.47
CA PHE A 46 8.01 15.35 15.72
C PHE A 46 8.60 14.66 16.95
N LEU A 47 8.55 13.33 16.99
CA LEU A 47 9.11 12.53 18.08
C LEU A 47 10.64 12.71 18.18
N PHE A 48 11.33 12.80 17.04
CA PHE A 48 12.76 13.11 16.98
C PHE A 48 13.08 14.51 17.53
N VAL A 49 12.29 15.53 17.16
CA VAL A 49 12.47 16.90 17.67
C VAL A 49 12.17 16.98 19.16
N SER A 50 11.11 16.29 19.63
CA SER A 50 10.71 16.28 21.03
C SER A 50 11.68 15.51 21.94
N ALA A 51 12.52 14.63 21.41
CA ALA A 51 13.44 13.84 22.21
C ALA A 51 14.52 14.69 22.90
N GLN A 52 14.87 15.86 22.34
CA GLN A 52 15.74 16.90 22.95
C GLN A 52 16.99 16.39 23.73
N GLY A 53 17.59 15.27 23.31
CA GLY A 53 18.77 14.69 23.96
C GLY A 53 18.50 13.66 25.06
N ASN A 54 17.24 13.34 25.37
CA ASN A 54 16.90 12.19 26.20
C ASN A 54 17.13 10.89 25.41
N ALA A 55 18.11 10.10 25.83
CA ALA A 55 18.51 8.85 25.16
C ALA A 55 17.35 7.87 24.96
N SER A 56 16.44 7.75 25.95
CA SER A 56 15.29 6.84 25.87
C SER A 56 14.29 7.27 24.80
N LYS A 57 13.94 8.56 24.75
CA LYS A 57 13.03 9.09 23.72
C LYS A 57 13.64 9.07 22.33
N LEU A 58 14.96 9.22 22.24
CA LEU A 58 15.68 9.14 20.97
C LEU A 58 15.69 7.70 20.42
N GLU A 59 15.81 6.70 21.29
CA GLU A 59 15.70 5.29 20.89
C GLU A 59 14.29 4.98 20.38
N GLU A 60 13.26 5.47 21.06
CA GLU A 60 11.87 5.33 20.62
C GLU A 60 11.63 5.99 19.26
N ALA A 61 12.12 7.22 19.06
CA ALA A 61 12.03 7.93 17.79
C ALA A 61 12.71 7.16 16.65
N ARG A 62 13.89 6.58 16.90
CA ARG A 62 14.60 5.73 15.93
C ARG A 62 13.81 4.47 15.58
N ARG A 63 13.26 3.78 16.57
CA ARG A 63 12.43 2.58 16.35
C ARG A 63 11.19 2.94 15.52
N ALA A 64 10.51 4.03 15.84
CA ALA A 64 9.34 4.48 15.13
C ALA A 64 9.66 4.85 13.66
N LEU A 65 10.79 5.50 13.42
CA LEU A 65 11.27 5.81 12.07
C LEU A 65 11.60 4.54 11.28
N LEU A 66 12.27 3.55 11.89
CA LEU A 66 12.55 2.27 11.24
C LEU A 66 11.26 1.57 10.80
N TRP A 67 10.25 1.51 11.67
CA TRP A 67 8.94 0.94 11.33
C TRP A 67 8.24 1.71 10.21
N THR A 68 8.34 3.04 10.22
CA THR A 68 7.77 3.89 9.17
C THR A 68 8.43 3.64 7.81
N VAL A 69 9.77 3.51 7.79
CA VAL A 69 10.53 3.19 6.57
C VAL A 69 10.17 1.79 6.06
N ILE A 70 10.06 0.80 6.95
CA ILE A 70 9.64 -0.56 6.56
C ILE A 70 8.22 -0.54 5.97
N GLY A 71 7.28 0.16 6.60
CA GLY A 71 5.93 0.30 6.06
C GLY A 71 5.89 0.95 4.68
N ALA A 72 6.69 2.01 4.47
CA ALA A 72 6.83 2.64 3.16
C ALA A 72 7.45 1.68 2.12
N LEU A 73 8.48 0.93 2.49
CA LEU A 73 9.11 -0.05 1.62
C LEU A 73 8.16 -1.19 1.24
N ILE A 74 7.29 -1.63 2.14
CA ILE A 74 6.28 -2.65 1.85
C ILE A 74 5.30 -2.14 0.79
N ILE A 75 4.83 -0.91 0.90
CA ILE A 75 3.92 -0.31 -0.09
C ILE A 75 4.59 -0.23 -1.46
N LEU A 76 5.84 0.26 -1.50
CA LEU A 76 6.61 0.36 -2.74
C LEU A 76 6.95 -1.01 -3.33
N GLY A 77 7.28 -1.99 -2.48
CA GLY A 77 7.61 -3.36 -2.87
C GLY A 77 6.39 -4.23 -3.18
N SER A 78 5.19 -3.82 -2.76
CA SER A 78 3.95 -4.58 -2.97
C SER A 78 3.65 -4.77 -4.45
N TRP A 79 3.89 -3.74 -5.27
CA TRP A 79 3.69 -3.85 -6.72
C TRP A 79 4.72 -4.78 -7.38
N ALA A 80 5.98 -4.71 -6.94
CA ALA A 80 7.03 -5.61 -7.43
C ALA A 80 6.73 -7.08 -7.08
N LEU A 81 6.23 -7.34 -5.87
CA LEU A 81 5.81 -8.67 -5.45
C LEU A 81 4.59 -9.17 -6.23
N ALA A 82 3.60 -8.30 -6.49
CA ALA A 82 2.43 -8.65 -7.28
C ALA A 82 2.81 -9.04 -8.71
N GLU A 83 3.69 -8.27 -9.35
CA GLU A 83 4.18 -8.58 -10.71
C GLU A 83 5.04 -9.85 -10.72
N ALA A 84 5.87 -10.09 -9.70
CA ALA A 84 6.65 -11.32 -9.60
C ALA A 84 5.77 -12.58 -9.49
N ILE A 85 4.67 -12.49 -8.72
CA ILE A 85 3.68 -13.58 -8.62
C ILE A 85 2.99 -13.77 -9.97
N ARG A 86 2.51 -12.68 -10.60
CA ARG A 86 1.86 -12.73 -11.91
C ARG A 86 2.76 -13.35 -12.97
N ALA A 87 4.02 -12.92 -13.05
CA ALA A 87 5.00 -13.48 -13.96
C ALA A 87 5.18 -14.99 -13.73
N THR A 88 5.29 -15.41 -12.46
CA THR A 88 5.43 -16.83 -12.11
C THR A 88 4.21 -17.64 -12.55
N VAL A 89 3.00 -17.13 -12.32
CA VAL A 89 1.80 -17.89 -12.71
C VAL A 89 1.60 -17.92 -14.22
N ASN A 90 1.88 -16.84 -14.95
CA ASN A 90 1.81 -16.87 -16.42
C ASN A 90 2.77 -17.92 -17.02
N ASN A 91 3.99 -18.02 -16.47
CA ASN A 91 4.96 -19.04 -16.87
C ASN A 91 4.47 -20.47 -16.60
N ILE A 92 3.66 -20.70 -15.56
CA ILE A 92 3.11 -22.02 -15.22
C ILE A 92 1.81 -22.30 -15.99
N ALA A 93 0.97 -21.29 -16.20
CA ALA A 93 -0.33 -21.39 -16.87
C ALA A 93 -0.22 -21.57 -18.39
N GLY A 94 0.98 -21.42 -18.97
CA GLY A 94 1.23 -21.65 -20.40
C GLY A 94 0.59 -20.61 -21.32
N ASN A 95 0.11 -19.49 -20.77
CA ASN A 95 -0.37 -18.34 -21.52
C ASN A 95 0.73 -17.26 -21.49
N PRO A 96 1.35 -16.90 -22.64
CA PRO A 96 2.43 -15.92 -22.68
C PRO A 96 2.02 -14.54 -22.13
#